data_AF-A0A418SLM5-F1
#
_entry.id   AF-A0A418SLM5-F1
#
_cell.length_a   1.000
_cell.length_b   1.000
_cell.length_c   1.000
_cell.angle_alpha   90.00
_cell.angle_beta   90.00
_cell.angle_gamma   90.00
#
_symmetry.space_group_name_H-M   'P 1'
#
loop_
_entity.id
_entity.type
_entity.pdbx_description
1 polymer ?
#
loop_
_entity_poly.entity_id
_entity_poly.type
_entity_poly.pdbx_seq_one_letter_code
_entity_poly.pdbx_strand_id
1 'polypeptide(L)'
;MQLRRLTLAVPLVLAVFAGQSAHAQDTPDMWQPPMQGDEAPRNTPPNDGTSQDDGGDPIERGMGSLLEELLRDMGPELDQLGQDMSGAFENLTPMLKDLRVQIDDLRNYQAPERLENGDIIIRRKAEAPPPPPIDENLPDSDIPEPRPSPGLPVDPDAPEFEL
;
A
#
# COMPACT_ATOMS: atom_id res chain seq x y z
N MET A 1 -41.01 25.49 -7.79
CA MET A 1 -40.37 24.54 -6.87
C MET A 1 -39.10 25.18 -6.33
N GLN A 2 -39.08 25.49 -5.03
CA GLN A 2 -38.00 26.21 -4.37
C GLN A 2 -36.83 25.25 -4.06
N LEU A 3 -35.64 25.60 -4.55
CA LEU A 3 -34.38 24.97 -4.18
C LEU A 3 -33.67 25.92 -3.20
N ARG A 4 -33.43 25.47 -1.96
CA ARG A 4 -32.66 26.21 -0.96
C ARG A 4 -31.80 25.19 -0.21
N ARG A 5 -30.47 25.28 -0.33
CA ARG A 5 -29.53 25.86 0.68
C ARG A 5 -29.23 24.81 1.78
N LEU A 6 -28.04 24.64 2.32
CA LEU A 6 -26.75 25.34 2.29
C LEU A 6 -25.93 24.59 3.38
N THR A 7 -24.73 24.12 3.01
CA THR A 7 -23.46 24.15 3.78
C THR A 7 -23.38 23.64 5.23
N LEU A 8 -22.20 23.04 5.50
CA LEU A 8 -21.47 22.96 6.79
C LEU A 8 -21.97 21.85 7.74
N ALA A 9 -21.16 21.11 8.49
CA ALA A 9 -19.76 21.18 8.84
C ALA A 9 -19.33 19.77 9.29
N VAL A 10 -18.13 19.33 8.95
CA VAL A 10 -17.52 18.13 9.53
C VAL A 10 -16.65 18.57 10.70
N PRO A 11 -16.92 18.14 11.95
CA PRO A 11 -15.90 18.11 12.98
C PRO A 11 -15.34 16.69 13.08
N LEU A 12 -14.04 16.59 12.76
CA LEU A 12 -13.13 15.59 13.28
C LEU A 12 -13.09 15.72 14.81
N VAL A 13 -13.39 14.64 15.54
CA VAL A 13 -13.00 14.50 16.96
C VAL A 13 -12.31 13.15 17.13
N LEU A 14 -11.01 13.23 17.34
CA LEU A 14 -10.12 12.12 17.65
C LEU A 14 -10.11 11.97 19.18
N ALA A 15 -10.73 10.91 19.70
CA ALA A 15 -10.74 10.59 21.12
C ALA A 15 -9.79 9.42 21.38
N VAL A 16 -8.61 9.73 21.92
CA VAL A 16 -7.80 8.76 22.67
C VAL A 16 -8.31 8.77 24.10
N PHE A 17 -8.84 7.65 24.59
CA PHE A 17 -8.72 7.31 26.01
C PHE A 17 -8.72 5.79 26.21
N ALA A 18 -7.66 5.33 26.87
CA ALA A 18 -7.38 3.96 27.24
C ALA A 18 -8.33 3.43 28.31
N GLY A 19 -8.54 2.10 28.34
CA GLY A 19 -9.08 1.40 29.51
C GLY A 19 -10.17 0.40 29.16
N GLN A 20 -9.76 -0.85 29.03
CA GLN A 20 -10.55 -1.97 28.54
C GLN A 20 -11.46 -2.52 29.64
N SER A 21 -12.76 -2.73 29.36
CA SER A 21 -13.54 -3.98 29.62
C SER A 21 -15.05 -3.70 29.73
N ALA A 22 -15.81 -4.33 28.82
CA ALA A 22 -17.19 -4.80 28.96
C ALA A 22 -18.24 -3.84 29.56
N HIS A 23 -18.86 -3.00 28.73
CA HIS A 23 -20.15 -2.39 29.04
C HIS A 23 -21.11 -2.50 27.85
N ALA A 24 -22.25 -3.14 28.11
CA ALA A 24 -23.57 -2.99 27.52
C ALA A 24 -23.65 -2.34 26.12
N GLN A 25 -23.86 -3.16 25.10
CA GLN A 25 -24.36 -2.71 23.80
C GLN A 25 -25.89 -2.60 23.87
N ASP A 26 -26.34 -1.35 23.97
CA ASP A 26 -27.70 -0.90 23.70
C ASP A 26 -27.93 -1.07 22.19
N THR A 27 -28.55 -2.18 21.78
CA THR A 27 -28.87 -2.50 20.39
C THR A 27 -30.18 -1.80 20.01
N PRO A 28 -30.20 -0.80 19.11
CA PRO A 28 -31.44 -0.27 18.59
C PRO A 28 -31.98 -1.24 17.52
N ASP A 29 -33.09 -1.89 17.85
CA ASP A 29 -34.06 -2.51 16.93
C ASP A 29 -33.50 -3.11 15.63
N MET A 30 -32.66 -4.14 15.78
CA MET A 30 -32.49 -5.17 14.76
C MET A 30 -33.44 -6.33 15.10
N TRP A 31 -34.22 -6.78 14.13
CA TRP A 31 -35.21 -7.87 14.19
C TRP A 31 -35.00 -8.89 15.33
N GLN A 32 -35.96 -8.95 16.26
CA GLN A 32 -36.01 -9.95 17.35
C GLN A 32 -37.06 -11.03 17.02
N PRO A 33 -36.69 -12.31 16.86
CA PRO A 33 -37.68 -13.39 16.89
C PRO A 33 -38.21 -13.56 18.34
N PRO A 34 -39.51 -13.85 18.55
CA PRO A 34 -40.07 -13.94 19.89
C PRO A 34 -39.57 -15.20 20.60
N MET A 35 -38.56 -15.04 21.45
CA MET A 35 -38.13 -16.06 22.41
C MET A 35 -39.25 -16.22 23.44
N GLN A 36 -40.03 -17.29 23.30
CA GLN A 36 -40.98 -17.73 24.33
C GLN A 36 -40.19 -18.15 25.56
N GLY A 37 -40.56 -17.55 26.69
CA GLY A 37 -39.99 -17.84 27.99
C GLY A 37 -40.35 -19.23 28.50
N ASP A 38 -39.60 -19.56 29.55
CA ASP A 38 -39.85 -20.58 30.56
C ASP A 38 -39.28 -22.01 30.35
N GLU A 39 -38.47 -22.36 31.36
CA GLU A 39 -38.29 -23.69 31.96
C GLU A 39 -37.33 -24.70 31.29
N ALA A 40 -36.23 -24.97 32.00
CA ALA A 40 -35.45 -26.20 31.84
C ALA A 40 -36.30 -27.43 32.21
N PRO A 41 -36.07 -28.57 31.54
CA PRO A 41 -35.52 -29.67 32.30
C PRO A 41 -34.21 -30.17 31.68
N ARG A 42 -33.29 -30.51 32.58
CA ARG A 42 -32.05 -31.25 32.30
C ARG A 42 -32.35 -32.48 31.46
N ASN A 43 -31.80 -32.53 30.26
CA ASN A 43 -31.47 -33.79 29.60
C ASN A 43 -30.29 -33.55 28.66
N THR A 44 -29.07 -33.69 29.17
CA THR A 44 -27.87 -33.90 28.34
C THR A 44 -27.91 -35.34 27.83
N PRO A 45 -28.03 -35.58 26.51
CA PRO A 45 -27.71 -36.89 25.94
C PRO A 45 -26.20 -37.13 26.10
N PRO A 46 -25.75 -38.40 26.07
CA PRO A 46 -24.36 -38.74 26.32
C PRO A 46 -23.47 -38.11 25.26
N ASN A 47 -22.34 -37.58 25.70
CA ASN A 47 -21.17 -37.36 24.87
C ASN A 47 -20.70 -38.73 24.33
N ASP A 48 -21.23 -39.11 23.17
CA ASP A 48 -20.65 -40.11 22.27
C ASP A 48 -19.87 -39.30 21.24
N GLY A 49 -18.56 -39.23 21.34
CA GLY A 49 -17.75 -40.20 20.61
C GLY A 49 -17.55 -39.71 19.18
N THR A 50 -16.33 -39.24 18.89
CA THR A 50 -15.72 -39.26 17.55
C THR A 50 -16.51 -38.67 16.39
N SER A 51 -16.26 -37.39 16.10
CA SER A 51 -16.20 -36.82 14.74
C SER A 51 -15.36 -35.54 14.93
N GLN A 52 -14.09 -35.43 14.52
CA GLN A 52 -13.66 -35.45 13.12
C GLN A 52 -14.83 -35.20 12.16
N ASP A 53 -15.54 -34.09 12.38
CA ASP A 53 -16.29 -33.47 11.31
C ASP A 53 -15.29 -32.69 10.46
N ASP A 54 -14.45 -33.43 9.75
CA ASP A 54 -13.71 -32.93 8.58
C ASP A 54 -14.69 -32.90 7.39
N GLY A 55 -15.87 -32.36 7.67
CA GLY A 55 -17.01 -32.22 6.81
C GLY A 55 -17.25 -30.74 6.59
N GLY A 56 -16.23 -30.02 6.12
CA GLY A 56 -16.37 -28.62 5.73
C GLY A 56 -17.69 -28.40 4.98
N ASP A 57 -18.36 -27.28 5.30
CA ASP A 57 -19.75 -27.03 4.95
C ASP A 57 -20.02 -27.45 3.49
N PRO A 58 -21.14 -28.10 3.17
CA PRO A 58 -21.43 -28.54 1.80
C PRO A 58 -21.35 -27.40 0.77
N ILE A 59 -21.56 -26.16 1.21
CA ILE A 59 -21.35 -24.93 0.43
C ILE A 59 -19.87 -24.61 0.22
N GLU A 60 -19.04 -24.74 1.25
CA GLU A 60 -17.59 -24.55 1.17
C GLU A 60 -16.95 -25.57 0.22
N ARG A 61 -17.37 -26.84 0.31
CA ARG A 61 -16.95 -27.89 -0.62
C ARG A 61 -17.37 -27.60 -2.07
N GLY A 62 -18.60 -27.13 -2.27
CA GLY A 62 -19.09 -26.73 -3.60
C GLY A 62 -18.34 -25.52 -4.18
N MET A 63 -18.06 -24.52 -3.35
CA MET A 63 -17.30 -23.33 -3.75
C MET A 63 -15.85 -23.66 -4.06
N GLY A 64 -15.22 -24.55 -3.28
CA GLY A 64 -13.87 -25.06 -3.56
C GLY A 64 -13.80 -25.76 -4.92
N SER A 65 -14.75 -26.66 -5.21
CA SER A 65 -14.81 -27.34 -6.52
C SER A 65 -15.03 -26.38 -7.68
N LEU A 66 -15.84 -25.33 -7.52
CA LEU A 66 -16.04 -24.29 -8.54
C LEU A 66 -14.77 -23.46 -8.78
N LEU A 67 -14.06 -23.09 -7.70
CA LEU A 67 -12.83 -22.32 -7.77
C LEU A 67 -11.71 -23.14 -8.42
N GLU A 68 -11.63 -24.43 -8.11
CA GLU A 68 -10.66 -25.34 -8.70
C GLU A 68 -10.92 -25.57 -10.19
N GLU A 69 -12.19 -25.69 -10.60
CA GLU A 69 -12.56 -25.73 -12.03
C GLU A 69 -12.16 -24.45 -12.75
N LEU A 70 -12.43 -23.28 -12.14
CA LEU A 70 -12.05 -21.97 -12.69
C LEU A 70 -10.53 -21.83 -12.82
N LEU A 71 -9.77 -22.19 -11.78
CA LEU A 71 -8.31 -22.17 -11.82
C LEU A 71 -7.75 -23.17 -12.82
N ARG A 72 -8.39 -24.33 -13.00
CA ARG A 72 -8.01 -25.33 -13.99
C ARG A 72 -8.23 -24.82 -15.42
N ASP A 73 -9.33 -24.10 -15.65
CA ASP A 73 -9.63 -23.47 -16.93
C ASP A 73 -8.69 -22.29 -17.23
N MET A 74 -8.37 -21.46 -16.22
CA MET A 74 -7.47 -20.31 -16.36
C MET A 74 -5.98 -20.66 -16.25
N GLY A 75 -5.65 -21.85 -15.74
CA GLY A 75 -4.28 -22.31 -15.49
C GLY A 75 -3.34 -22.15 -16.68
N PRO A 76 -3.72 -22.58 -17.90
CA PRO A 76 -2.88 -22.41 -19.10
C PRO A 76 -2.57 -20.94 -19.42
N GLU A 77 -3.53 -20.04 -19.23
CA GLU A 77 -3.36 -18.61 -19.49
C GLU A 77 -2.49 -17.95 -18.41
N LEU A 78 -2.64 -18.38 -17.15
CA LEU A 78 -1.79 -17.94 -16.03
C LEU A 78 -0.36 -18.45 -16.16
N ASP A 79 -0.15 -19.68 -16.62
CA ASP A 79 1.17 -20.24 -16.89
C ASP A 79 1.87 -19.46 -18.01
N GLN A 80 1.14 -19.12 -19.08
CA GLN A 80 1.68 -18.34 -20.18
C GLN A 80 2.03 -16.91 -19.75
N LEU A 81 1.16 -16.26 -18.97
CA LEU A 81 1.43 -14.96 -18.35
C LEU A 81 2.65 -15.01 -17.41
N GLY A 82 2.75 -16.08 -16.60
CA GLY A 82 3.88 -16.30 -15.70
C GLY A 82 5.19 -16.46 -16.46
N GLN A 83 5.18 -17.19 -17.58
CA GLN A 83 6.35 -17.39 -18.42
C GLN A 83 6.78 -16.10 -19.13
N ASP A 84 5.83 -15.32 -19.64
CA ASP A 84 6.09 -14.01 -20.24
C ASP A 84 6.64 -13.02 -19.20
N MET A 85 6.05 -12.98 -18.00
CA MET A 85 6.57 -12.18 -16.89
C MET A 85 7.94 -12.64 -16.44
N SER A 86 8.22 -13.95 -16.39
CA SER A 86 9.54 -14.48 -16.03
C SER A 86 10.59 -14.01 -17.03
N GLY A 87 10.31 -14.09 -18.33
CA GLY A 87 11.20 -13.58 -19.37
C GLY A 87 11.44 -12.07 -19.25
N ALA A 88 10.39 -11.29 -18.94
CA ALA A 88 10.54 -9.86 -18.67
C ALA A 88 11.40 -9.59 -17.41
N PHE A 89 11.19 -10.37 -16.34
CA PHE A 89 11.97 -10.28 -15.10
C PHE A 89 13.43 -10.67 -15.29
N GLU A 90 13.74 -11.68 -16.11
CA GLU A 90 15.12 -12.06 -16.45
C GLU A 90 15.86 -10.92 -17.15
N ASN A 91 15.17 -10.20 -18.05
CA ASN A 91 15.73 -9.02 -18.72
C ASN A 91 15.88 -7.81 -17.77
N LEU A 92 15.00 -7.68 -16.77
CA LEU A 92 15.05 -6.62 -15.77
C LEU A 92 16.03 -6.91 -14.61
N THR A 93 16.32 -8.18 -14.33
CA THR A 93 17.22 -8.62 -13.26
C THR A 93 18.61 -7.97 -13.31
N PRO A 94 19.31 -7.87 -14.46
CA PRO A 94 20.59 -7.17 -14.51
C PRO A 94 20.45 -5.67 -14.22
N MET A 95 19.43 -5.00 -14.75
CA MET A 95 19.17 -3.59 -14.46
C MET A 95 18.82 -3.37 -12.98
N LEU A 96 18.06 -4.27 -12.36
CA LEU A 96 17.77 -4.26 -10.92
C LEU A 96 19.02 -4.52 -10.07
N LYS A 97 19.99 -5.29 -10.57
CA LYS A 97 21.27 -5.51 -9.91
C LYS A 97 22.12 -4.23 -9.93
N ASP A 98 22.17 -3.56 -11.08
CA ASP A 98 22.88 -2.28 -11.22
C ASP A 98 22.20 -1.19 -10.39
N LEU A 99 20.87 -1.15 -10.38
CA LEU A 99 20.10 -0.25 -9.52
C LEU A 99 20.35 -0.54 -8.03
N ARG A 100 20.53 -1.81 -7.61
CA ARG A 100 20.89 -2.14 -6.22
C ARG A 100 22.31 -1.67 -5.87
N VAL A 101 23.21 -1.55 -6.83
CA VAL A 101 24.54 -0.96 -6.60
C VAL A 101 24.43 0.56 -6.46
N GLN A 102 23.55 1.20 -7.23
CA GLN A 102 23.33 2.65 -7.21
C GLN A 102 22.49 3.12 -6.01
N ILE A 103 21.45 2.37 -5.65
CA ILE A 103 20.64 2.57 -4.44
C ILE A 103 21.40 1.93 -3.29
N ASP A 104 22.16 2.75 -2.55
CA ASP A 104 22.71 2.38 -1.24
C ASP A 104 21.59 1.79 -0.34
N ASP A 105 21.95 1.04 0.70
CA ASP A 105 20.96 0.38 1.58
C ASP A 105 19.88 1.39 2.01
N LEU A 106 18.63 1.16 1.60
CA LEU A 106 17.50 2.05 1.91
C LEU A 106 17.36 2.29 3.42
N ARG A 107 17.89 1.38 4.24
CA ARG A 107 17.95 1.51 5.70
C ARG A 107 18.86 2.64 6.16
N ASN A 108 19.81 3.09 5.32
CA ASN A 108 20.67 4.24 5.57
C ASN A 108 19.94 5.57 5.40
N TYR A 109 18.68 5.57 4.94
CA TYR A 109 17.90 6.77 4.71
C TYR A 109 16.70 6.87 5.66
N GLN A 110 16.22 8.10 5.85
CA GLN A 110 15.05 8.43 6.65
C GLN A 110 13.77 8.32 5.81
N ALA A 111 12.62 8.40 6.48
CA ALA A 111 11.34 8.46 5.78
C ALA A 111 11.28 9.71 4.87
N PRO A 112 10.54 9.64 3.75
CA PRO A 112 10.43 10.78 2.84
C PRO A 112 9.75 11.99 3.50
N GLU A 113 10.35 13.17 3.37
CA GLU A 113 9.83 14.44 3.85
C GLU A 113 9.29 15.24 2.65
N ARG A 114 8.01 15.65 2.70
CA ARG A 114 7.40 16.48 1.66
C ARG A 114 7.63 17.95 1.97
N LEU A 115 8.22 18.68 1.03
CA LEU A 115 8.47 20.11 1.12
C LEU A 115 7.23 20.94 0.71
N GLU A 116 7.27 22.24 0.99
CA GLU A 116 6.15 23.16 0.68
C GLU A 116 5.86 23.28 -0.82
N ASN A 117 6.87 23.09 -1.67
CA ASN A 117 6.75 23.08 -3.12
C ASN A 117 6.16 21.76 -3.68
N GLY A 118 6.02 20.73 -2.85
CA GLY A 118 5.54 19.40 -3.26
C GLY A 118 6.64 18.40 -3.58
N ASP A 119 7.91 18.81 -3.59
CA ASP A 119 9.04 17.89 -3.76
C ASP A 119 9.22 16.99 -2.54
N ILE A 120 9.87 15.85 -2.76
CA ILE A 120 10.15 14.87 -1.71
C ILE A 120 11.67 14.79 -1.52
N ILE A 121 12.12 15.02 -0.29
CA ILE A 121 13.52 14.80 0.10
C ILE A 121 13.63 13.55 0.95
N ILE A 122 14.62 12.70 0.64
CA ILE A 122 14.96 11.51 1.43
C ILE A 122 16.36 11.73 2.00
N ARG A 123 16.42 12.07 3.29
CA ARG A 123 17.68 12.38 3.97
C ARG A 123 18.40 11.10 4.39
N ARG A 124 19.73 11.12 4.35
CA ARG A 124 20.55 10.03 4.91
C ARG A 124 20.56 10.10 6.44
N LYS A 125 20.66 8.95 7.11
CA LYS A 125 20.83 8.85 8.56
C LYS A 125 22.26 9.23 8.94
N ALA A 126 22.41 9.91 10.07
CA ALA A 126 23.71 10.34 10.57
C ALA A 126 24.64 9.16 10.95
N GLU A 127 24.05 8.04 11.38
CA GLU A 127 24.77 6.82 11.78
C GLU A 127 25.11 5.88 10.61
N ALA A 128 24.66 6.20 9.39
CA ALA A 128 24.90 5.35 8.25
C ALA A 128 26.39 5.37 7.84
N PRO A 129 26.96 4.23 7.38
CA PRO A 129 28.34 4.16 6.87
C PRO A 129 28.61 5.20 5.79
N PRO A 130 29.83 5.60 5.43
CA PRO A 130 30.05 6.54 4.32
C PRO A 130 29.35 6.09 3.02
N PRO A 131 28.77 7.02 2.22
CA PRO A 131 28.12 6.65 0.96
C PRO A 131 29.15 6.03 0.00
N PRO A 132 28.71 5.10 -0.87
CA PRO A 132 29.57 4.59 -1.93
C PRO A 132 30.02 5.74 -2.86
N PRO A 133 31.22 5.64 -3.46
CA PRO A 133 31.68 6.62 -4.44
C PRO A 133 30.71 6.65 -5.64
N ILE A 134 30.37 7.86 -6.09
CA ILE A 134 29.60 8.07 -7.31
C ILE A 134 30.55 7.80 -8.48
N ASP A 135 30.18 6.90 -9.40
CA ASP A 135 30.99 6.64 -10.60
C ASP A 135 30.93 7.88 -11.52
N GLU A 136 32.09 8.43 -11.85
CA GLU A 136 32.18 9.61 -12.75
C GLU A 136 31.74 9.28 -14.19
N ASN A 137 31.58 7.99 -14.53
CA ASN A 137 31.01 7.53 -15.80
C ASN A 137 29.50 7.27 -15.74
N LEU A 138 28.78 7.79 -14.72
CA LEU A 138 27.33 7.86 -14.81
C LEU A 138 26.98 8.50 -16.16
N PRO A 139 26.20 7.82 -17.04
CA PRO A 139 25.72 8.46 -18.26
C PRO A 139 24.95 9.69 -17.81
N ASP A 140 25.43 10.86 -18.22
CA ASP A 140 24.81 12.17 -18.01
C ASP A 140 23.40 12.04 -18.57
N SER A 141 22.45 11.66 -17.71
CA SER A 141 21.14 11.20 -18.14
C SER A 141 20.37 12.45 -18.52
N ASP A 142 20.47 12.81 -19.79
CA ASP A 142 19.75 13.91 -20.42
C ASP A 142 19.80 15.23 -19.65
N ILE A 143 20.93 15.57 -19.03
CA ILE A 143 21.26 16.99 -18.85
C ILE A 143 21.77 17.41 -20.23
N PRO A 144 21.01 18.20 -21.02
CA PRO A 144 21.60 18.83 -22.18
C PRO A 144 22.80 19.60 -21.62
N GLU A 145 24.01 19.37 -22.16
CA GLU A 145 25.18 20.16 -21.79
C GLU A 145 24.74 21.61 -21.59
N PRO A 146 25.18 22.29 -20.52
CA PRO A 146 24.76 23.65 -20.24
C PRO A 146 24.90 24.42 -21.54
N ARG A 147 23.76 24.66 -22.22
CA ARG A 147 23.76 25.30 -23.52
C ARG A 147 24.56 26.56 -23.28
N PRO A 148 25.62 26.86 -24.07
CA PRO A 148 26.36 28.08 -23.88
C PRO A 148 25.32 29.16 -23.75
N SER A 149 25.23 29.78 -22.55
CA SER A 149 24.19 30.77 -22.26
C SER A 149 24.18 31.66 -23.49
N PRO A 150 23.10 31.70 -24.29
CA PRO A 150 23.10 32.49 -25.51
C PRO A 150 23.45 33.87 -25.02
N GLY A 151 24.67 34.33 -25.35
CA GLY A 151 25.29 35.44 -24.66
C GLY A 151 24.25 36.53 -24.60
N LEU A 152 23.73 36.81 -23.39
CA LEU A 152 22.67 37.79 -23.26
C LEU A 152 23.21 39.01 -23.98
N PRO A 153 22.47 39.62 -24.92
CA PRO A 153 22.92 40.85 -25.54
C PRO A 153 23.31 41.79 -24.40
N VAL A 154 24.62 42.02 -24.25
CA VAL A 154 25.11 42.97 -23.26
C VAL A 154 24.63 44.29 -23.83
N ASP A 155 23.58 44.83 -23.21
CA ASP A 155 23.11 46.16 -23.53
C ASP A 155 24.31 47.10 -23.33
N PRO A 156 24.82 47.75 -24.39
CA PRO A 156 26.00 48.60 -24.27
C PRO A 156 25.75 49.83 -23.40
N ASP A 157 24.48 50.14 -23.10
CA ASP A 157 24.06 51.20 -22.20
C ASP A 157 23.75 50.69 -20.78
N ALA A 158 23.87 49.38 -20.51
CA ALA A 158 23.75 48.87 -19.15
C ALA A 158 24.95 49.33 -18.30
N PRO A 159 24.72 49.89 -17.10
CA PRO A 159 25.82 50.26 -16.22
C PRO A 159 26.59 48.99 -15.82
N GLU A 160 27.87 48.95 -16.16
CA GLU A 160 28.78 47.89 -15.70
C GLU A 160 28.93 48.02 -14.18
N PHE A 161 28.40 47.06 -13.43
CA PHE A 161 28.64 46.99 -11.99
C PHE A 161 30.03 46.41 -11.77
N GLU A 162 31.00 47.27 -11.43
CA GLU A 162 32.29 46.83 -10.90
C GLU A 162 32.05 46.11 -9.56
N LEU A 163 32.47 44.85 -9.47
CA LEU A 163 32.48 44.06 -8.22
C LEU A 163 33.73 44.35 -7.39
#